data_AF-A0A2W4KTG3-F1
#
_entry.id   AF-A0A2W4KTG3-F1
#
_cell.length_a   1.000
_cell.length_b   1.000
_cell.length_c   1.000
_cell.angle_alpha   90.00
_cell.angle_beta   90.00
_cell.angle_gamma   90.00
#
_symmetry.space_group_name_H-M   'P 1'
#
loop_
_entity.id
_entity.type
_entity.pdbx_description
1 polymer ?
#
loop_
_entity_poly.entity_id
_entity_poly.type
_entity_poly.pdbx_seq_one_letter_code
_entity_poly.pdbx_strand_id
1 'polypeptide(L)'
;MNELNTLSSTTIKMTRMLDKITATCDALIGALEYTTEATSQYGGGIVQSFDSEYVDVIIRTLLLLRGYATRLGKEINQGLIHSEKDLMLLVEGMQDLDDKLVELMRKNGNLRNNFAFGLEEIRTTIREIKDSVYIA
;
A
#
# COMPACT_ATOMS: atom_id res chain seq x y z
N MET A 1 -25.39 -24.32 -10.05
CA MET A 1 -24.85 -23.95 -8.72
C MET A 1 -23.39 -23.60 -8.96
N ASN A 2 -22.98 -22.32 -9.04
CA ASN A 2 -21.58 -21.88 -8.82
C ASN A 2 -21.25 -20.39 -9.08
N GLU A 3 -22.01 -19.62 -9.86
CA GLU A 3 -21.63 -18.23 -10.19
C GLU A 3 -21.72 -17.26 -8.98
N LEU A 4 -22.78 -17.35 -8.17
CA LEU A 4 -22.92 -16.55 -6.95
C LEU A 4 -21.86 -16.88 -5.89
N ASN A 5 -21.42 -18.14 -5.82
CA ASN A 5 -20.40 -18.58 -4.87
C ASN A 5 -18.99 -18.16 -5.29
N THR A 6 -18.73 -18.06 -6.60
CA THR A 6 -17.45 -17.59 -7.15
C THR A 6 -17.30 -16.08 -7.07
N LEU A 7 -18.35 -15.32 -7.36
CA LEU A 7 -18.35 -13.86 -7.18
C LEU A 7 -18.17 -13.47 -5.70
N SER A 8 -18.83 -14.19 -4.79
CA SER A 8 -18.67 -14.05 -3.34
C SER A 8 -17.24 -14.33 -2.89
N SER A 9 -16.62 -15.41 -3.38
CA SER A 9 -15.25 -15.79 -2.98
C SER A 9 -14.19 -14.83 -3.53
N THR A 10 -14.35 -14.32 -4.75
CA THR A 10 -13.45 -13.32 -5.35
C THR A 10 -13.52 -12.00 -4.59
N THR A 11 -14.72 -11.54 -4.24
CA THR A 11 -14.95 -10.32 -3.45
C THR A 11 -14.28 -10.42 -2.08
N ILE A 12 -14.47 -11.55 -1.36
CA ILE A 12 -13.84 -11.78 -0.06
C ILE A 12 -12.31 -11.78 -0.17
N LYS A 13 -11.76 -12.42 -1.22
CA LYS A 13 -10.32 -12.46 -1.47
C LYS A 13 -9.77 -11.06 -1.73
N MET A 14 -10.44 -10.26 -2.55
CA MET A 14 -10.05 -8.86 -2.83
C MET A 14 -10.07 -8.00 -1.57
N THR A 15 -11.15 -8.04 -0.79
CA THR A 15 -11.24 -7.30 0.47
C THR A 15 -10.07 -7.64 1.40
N ARG A 16 -9.73 -8.94 1.53
CA ARG A 16 -8.59 -9.37 2.35
C ARG A 16 -7.23 -8.86 1.82
N MET A 17 -7.05 -8.79 0.51
CA MET A 17 -5.84 -8.23 -0.10
C MET A 17 -5.74 -6.72 0.15
N LEU A 18 -6.85 -5.99 0.09
CA LEU A 18 -6.89 -4.55 0.39
C LEU A 18 -6.66 -4.26 1.88
N ASP A 19 -7.19 -5.09 2.77
CA ASP A 19 -6.90 -5.03 4.21
C ASP A 19 -5.41 -5.25 4.48
N LYS A 20 -4.78 -6.19 3.74
CA LYS A 20 -3.34 -6.43 3.82
C LYS A 20 -2.54 -5.19 3.43
N ILE A 21 -2.86 -4.56 2.28
CA ILE A 21 -2.21 -3.30 1.86
C ILE A 21 -2.34 -2.23 2.94
N THR A 22 -3.54 -2.09 3.53
CA THR A 22 -3.83 -1.12 4.59
C THR A 22 -2.95 -1.37 5.82
N ALA A 23 -2.87 -2.62 6.28
CA ALA A 23 -2.06 -3.01 7.44
C ALA A 23 -0.55 -2.81 7.19
N THR A 24 -0.06 -3.13 5.99
CA THR A 24 1.34 -2.91 5.62
C THR A 24 1.67 -1.41 5.56
N CYS A 25 0.75 -0.56 5.07
CA CYS A 25 0.91 0.89 5.13
C CYS A 25 1.02 1.41 6.57
N ASP A 26 0.13 0.95 7.47
CA ASP A 26 0.15 1.35 8.89
C ASP A 26 1.47 0.93 9.58
N ALA A 27 1.96 -0.27 9.28
CA ALA A 27 3.24 -0.75 9.81
C ALA A 27 4.44 0.09 9.30
N LEU A 28 4.44 0.47 8.02
CA LEU A 28 5.49 1.31 7.44
C LEU A 28 5.46 2.74 8.00
N ILE A 29 4.27 3.30 8.20
CA ILE A 29 4.10 4.63 8.84
C ILE A 29 4.65 4.60 10.27
N GLY A 30 4.22 3.62 11.08
CA GLY A 30 4.69 3.52 12.47
C GLY A 30 6.21 3.30 12.57
N ALA A 31 6.80 2.56 11.62
CA ALA A 31 8.25 2.40 11.54
C ALA A 31 8.96 3.73 11.20
N LEU A 32 8.40 4.55 10.31
CA LEU A 32 8.96 5.87 9.98
C LEU A 32 8.88 6.82 11.18
N GLU A 33 7.72 6.90 11.84
CA GLU A 33 7.49 7.75 13.02
C GLU A 33 8.45 7.39 14.17
N TYR A 34 8.60 6.10 14.47
CA TYR A 34 9.54 5.63 15.50
C TYR A 34 10.99 5.97 15.14
N THR A 35 11.38 5.85 13.87
CA THR A 35 12.73 6.21 13.44
C THR A 35 12.98 7.72 13.56
N THR A 36 12.01 8.58 13.25
CA THR A 36 12.14 10.04 13.46
C THR A 36 12.26 10.40 14.93
N GLU A 37 11.42 9.82 15.81
CA GLU A 37 11.47 10.08 17.24
C GLU A 37 12.79 9.61 17.88
N ALA A 38 13.25 8.40 17.56
CA ALA A 38 14.51 7.86 18.08
C ALA A 38 15.73 8.70 17.67
N THR A 39 15.71 9.26 16.45
CA THR A 39 16.77 10.16 15.96
C THR A 39 16.76 11.52 16.68
N SER A 40 15.58 11.98 17.12
CA SER A 40 15.43 13.25 17.85
C SER A 40 15.82 13.17 19.34
N GLN A 41 15.63 12.01 19.98
CA GLN A 41 15.86 11.84 21.43
C GLN A 41 17.32 11.50 21.79
N TYR A 42 18.03 10.81 20.91
CA TYR A 42 19.46 10.48 21.09
C TYR A 42 20.30 11.45 20.27
N GLY A 43 20.56 12.64 20.82
CA GLY A 43 21.27 13.77 20.20
C GLY A 43 22.74 13.54 19.81
N GLY A 44 23.11 12.38 19.28
CA GLY A 44 24.44 12.11 18.79
C GLY A 44 24.61 10.67 18.31
N GLY A 45 24.86 10.52 17.01
CA GLY A 45 25.64 9.38 16.50
C GLY A 45 24.91 8.41 15.57
N ILE A 46 25.16 8.60 14.27
CA ILE A 46 25.24 7.56 13.23
C ILE A 46 23.96 6.74 13.00
N VAL A 47 22.89 7.44 12.65
CA VAL A 47 21.81 6.91 11.83
C VAL A 47 21.50 8.07 10.89
N GLN A 48 21.67 7.92 9.56
CA GLN A 48 21.35 8.98 8.59
C GLN A 48 20.03 9.64 9.03
N SER A 49 20.11 10.88 9.51
CA SER A 49 18.94 11.65 9.87
C SER A 49 18.15 11.79 8.59
N PHE A 50 17.00 11.12 8.52
CA PHE A 50 16.12 11.33 7.39
C PHE A 50 15.75 12.81 7.37
N ASP A 51 15.83 13.42 6.19
CA ASP A 51 15.28 14.75 6.00
C ASP A 51 13.79 14.72 6.37
N SER A 52 13.38 15.58 7.30
CA SER A 52 12.01 15.60 7.83
C SER A 52 10.98 15.79 6.71
N GLU A 53 11.31 16.62 5.72
CA GLU A 53 10.43 16.85 4.56
C GLU A 53 10.28 15.58 3.70
N TYR A 54 11.35 14.79 3.60
CA TYR A 54 11.32 13.52 2.88
C TYR A 54 10.46 12.47 3.58
N VAL A 55 10.61 12.33 4.91
CA VAL A 55 9.76 11.41 5.69
C VAL A 55 8.28 11.81 5.56
N ASP A 56 7.98 13.10 5.64
CA ASP A 56 6.63 13.62 5.46
C ASP A 56 6.04 13.26 4.09
N VAL A 57 6.83 13.36 3.01
CA VAL A 57 6.40 12.98 1.67
C VAL A 57 6.11 11.48 1.57
N ILE A 58 6.93 10.62 2.20
CA ILE A 58 6.68 9.18 2.22
C ILE A 58 5.42 8.86 3.03
N ILE A 59 5.29 9.38 4.25
CA ILE A 59 4.12 9.16 5.12
C ILE A 59 2.85 9.61 4.40
N ARG A 60 2.86 10.78 3.77
CA ARG A 60 1.72 11.27 2.97
C ARG A 60 1.37 10.31 1.83
N THR A 61 2.38 9.77 1.14
CA THR A 61 2.13 8.84 0.03
C THR A 61 1.60 7.50 0.52
N LEU A 62 2.08 6.99 1.67
CA LEU A 62 1.53 5.79 2.33
C LEU A 62 0.08 6.00 2.81
N LEU A 63 -0.22 7.17 3.37
CA LEU A 63 -1.59 7.53 3.79
C LEU A 63 -2.55 7.61 2.59
N LEU A 64 -2.09 8.13 1.45
CA LEU A 64 -2.88 8.15 0.21
C LEU A 64 -3.16 6.72 -0.29
N LEU A 65 -2.14 5.86 -0.34
CA LEU A 65 -2.30 4.47 -0.76
C LEU A 65 -3.27 3.72 0.15
N ARG A 66 -3.11 3.87 1.46
CA ARG A 66 -4.02 3.32 2.48
C ARG A 66 -5.45 3.80 2.28
N GLY A 67 -5.64 5.11 2.06
CA GLY A 67 -6.95 5.70 1.82
C GLY A 67 -7.61 5.15 0.56
N TYR A 68 -6.84 4.98 -0.51
CA TYR A 68 -7.28 4.34 -1.75
C TYR A 68 -7.70 2.89 -1.53
N ALA A 69 -6.87 2.07 -0.87
CA ALA A 69 -7.18 0.67 -0.60
C ALA A 69 -8.45 0.51 0.26
N THR A 70 -8.59 1.33 1.30
CA THR A 70 -9.79 1.34 2.16
C THR A 70 -11.04 1.73 1.38
N ARG A 71 -10.95 2.76 0.52
CA ARG A 71 -12.06 3.21 -0.31
C ARG A 71 -12.47 2.14 -1.31
N LEU A 72 -11.50 1.54 -2.00
CA LEU A 72 -11.74 0.47 -2.95
C LEU A 72 -12.42 -0.72 -2.28
N GLY A 73 -11.99 -1.11 -1.08
CA GLY A 73 -12.62 -2.19 -0.32
C GLY A 73 -14.08 -1.88 0.03
N LYS A 74 -14.41 -0.62 0.36
CA LYS A 74 -15.80 -0.20 0.58
C LYS A 74 -16.63 -0.23 -0.70
N GLU A 75 -16.10 0.30 -1.80
CA GLU A 75 -16.80 0.33 -3.10
C GLU A 75 -17.09 -1.09 -3.62
N ILE A 76 -16.14 -2.02 -3.44
CA ILE A 76 -16.32 -3.45 -3.73
C ILE A 76 -17.44 -4.05 -2.86
N ASN A 77 -17.36 -3.88 -1.53
CA ASN A 77 -18.34 -4.46 -0.61
C ASN A 77 -19.75 -3.89 -0.77
N GLN A 78 -19.87 -2.66 -1.28
CA GLN A 78 -21.14 -2.00 -1.56
C GLN A 78 -21.69 -2.29 -2.97
N GLY A 79 -20.95 -3.03 -3.80
CA GLY A 79 -21.35 -3.32 -5.18
C GLY A 79 -21.38 -2.08 -6.07
N LEU A 80 -20.59 -1.05 -5.75
CA LEU A 80 -20.51 0.22 -6.48
C LEU A 80 -19.58 0.14 -7.70
N ILE A 81 -18.84 -0.97 -7.83
CA ILE A 81 -17.99 -1.23 -8.98
C ILE A 81 -18.83 -1.94 -10.03
N HIS A 82 -19.10 -1.22 -11.11
CA HIS A 82 -20.03 -1.66 -12.15
C HIS A 82 -19.32 -2.30 -13.35
N SER A 83 -17.99 -2.22 -13.43
CA SER A 83 -17.22 -2.88 -14.48
C SER A 83 -15.81 -3.27 -14.03
N GLU A 84 -15.26 -4.32 -14.64
CA GLU A 84 -13.83 -4.70 -14.49
C GLU A 84 -12.89 -3.57 -14.89
N LYS A 85 -13.30 -2.74 -15.86
CA LYS A 85 -12.51 -1.59 -16.31
C LYS A 85 -12.39 -0.53 -15.21
N ASP A 86 -13.49 -0.25 -14.51
CA ASP A 86 -13.47 0.69 -13.37
C ASP A 86 -12.62 0.15 -12.23
N LEU A 87 -12.72 -1.15 -11.95
CA LEU A 87 -11.86 -1.83 -10.97
C LEU A 87 -10.38 -1.74 -11.34
N MET A 88 -10.05 -2.01 -12.60
CA MET A 88 -8.67 -1.95 -13.09
C MET A 88 -8.10 -0.54 -12.98
N LEU A 89 -8.86 0.50 -13.34
CA LEU A 89 -8.45 1.90 -13.20
C LEU A 89 -8.14 2.27 -11.73
N LEU A 90 -8.95 1.78 -10.80
CA LEU A 90 -8.73 2.02 -9.37
C LEU A 90 -7.48 1.28 -8.86
N VAL A 91 -7.24 0.06 -9.33
CA VAL A 91 -6.03 -0.71 -9.00
C VAL A 91 -4.78 -0.11 -9.62
N GLU A 92 -4.86 0.44 -10.84
CA GLU A 92 -3.77 1.20 -11.47
C GLU A 92 -3.41 2.45 -10.66
N GLY A 93 -4.39 3.16 -10.11
CA GLY A 93 -4.14 4.27 -9.19
C GLY A 93 -3.35 3.87 -7.92
N MET A 94 -3.57 2.65 -7.41
CA MET A 94 -2.74 2.11 -6.32
C MET A 94 -1.33 1.77 -6.78
N GLN A 95 -1.18 1.25 -7.99
CA GLN A 95 0.12 0.94 -8.59
C GLN A 95 0.96 2.20 -8.80
N ASP A 96 0.36 3.29 -9.28
CA ASP A 96 1.04 4.58 -9.45
C ASP A 96 1.58 5.12 -8.12
N LEU A 97 0.82 4.93 -7.02
CA LEU A 97 1.26 5.31 -5.68
C LEU A 97 2.39 4.40 -5.17
N ASP A 98 2.35 3.10 -5.44
CA ASP A 98 3.46 2.17 -5.13
C ASP A 98 4.73 2.53 -5.90
N ASP A 99 4.63 2.78 -7.21
CA ASP A 99 5.77 3.16 -8.04
C ASP A 99 6.40 4.48 -7.57
N LYS A 100 5.56 5.45 -7.15
CA LYS A 100 6.03 6.68 -6.52
C LYS A 100 6.75 6.42 -5.18
N LEU A 101 6.23 5.53 -4.34
CA LEU A 101 6.89 5.14 -3.08
C LEU A 101 8.26 4.52 -3.34
N VAL A 102 8.35 3.62 -4.33
CA VAL A 102 9.61 2.99 -4.71
C VAL A 102 10.60 4.00 -5.27
N GLU A 103 10.15 4.95 -6.09
CA GLU A 103 11.00 6.02 -6.61
C GLU A 103 11.56 6.90 -5.49
N LEU A 104 10.70 7.34 -4.55
CA LEU A 104 11.10 8.14 -3.39
C LEU A 104 12.16 7.38 -2.57
N MET A 105 11.93 6.10 -2.31
CA MET A 105 12.81 5.26 -1.49
C MET A 105 14.15 4.96 -2.16
N ARG A 106 14.18 4.81 -3.49
CA ARG A 106 15.43 4.68 -4.27
C ARG A 106 16.24 5.96 -4.28
N LYS A 107 15.60 7.13 -4.47
CA LYS A 107 16.28 8.42 -4.60
C LYS A 107 17.13 8.78 -3.38
N ASN A 108 16.74 8.33 -2.19
CA ASN A 108 17.44 8.62 -0.95
C ASN A 108 18.28 7.45 -0.40
N GLY A 109 18.56 6.42 -1.20
CA GLY A 109 19.44 5.31 -0.83
C GLY A 109 18.99 4.50 0.39
N ASN A 110 17.72 4.63 0.78
CA ASN A 110 17.20 4.26 2.10
C ASN A 110 16.35 2.99 2.08
N LEU A 111 16.79 1.97 1.35
CA LEU A 111 16.29 0.62 1.48
C LEU A 111 16.89 -0.02 2.73
N ARG A 112 16.52 0.48 3.92
CA ARG A 112 16.67 -0.32 5.15
C ARG A 112 15.71 -1.50 5.01
N ASN A 113 16.25 -2.70 5.18
CA ASN A 113 15.63 -3.98 4.79
C ASN A 113 14.14 -4.10 5.13
N ASN A 114 13.66 -3.61 6.27
CA ASN A 114 12.24 -3.72 6.67
C ASN A 114 11.28 -2.89 5.79
N PHE A 115 11.71 -1.72 5.30
CA PHE A 115 10.89 -0.92 4.39
C PHE A 115 10.85 -1.53 3.00
N ALA A 116 11.96 -2.13 2.55
CA ALA A 116 12.01 -2.87 1.29
C ALA A 116 11.01 -4.03 1.28
N PHE A 117 10.95 -4.79 2.38
CA PHE A 117 10.01 -5.91 2.52
C PHE A 117 8.55 -5.47 2.50
N GLY A 118 8.19 -4.41 3.23
CA GLY A 118 6.80 -3.91 3.21
C GLY A 118 6.38 -3.33 1.86
N LEU A 119 7.27 -2.65 1.14
CA LEU A 119 6.99 -2.18 -0.22
C LEU A 119 6.82 -3.33 -1.21
N GLU A 120 7.67 -4.35 -1.13
CA GLU A 120 7.53 -5.53 -1.98
C GLU A 120 6.23 -6.31 -1.67
N GLU A 121 5.80 -6.32 -0.41
CA GLU A 121 4.52 -6.91 -0.01
C GLU A 121 3.34 -6.15 -0.61
N ILE A 122 3.34 -4.81 -0.55
CA ILE A 122 2.33 -3.97 -1.20
C ILE A 122 2.29 -4.27 -2.70
N ARG A 123 3.44 -4.21 -3.37
CA ARG A 123 3.58 -4.46 -4.81
C ARG A 123 3.09 -5.84 -5.24
N THR A 124 3.46 -6.87 -4.49
CA THR A 124 3.01 -8.24 -4.75
C THR A 124 1.50 -8.35 -4.56
N THR A 125 0.95 -7.73 -3.52
CA THR A 125 -0.49 -7.74 -3.26
C THR A 125 -1.28 -7.00 -4.34
N ILE A 126 -0.78 -5.86 -4.84
CA ILE A 126 -1.37 -5.15 -6.00
C ILE A 126 -1.37 -6.06 -7.23
N ARG A 127 -0.27 -6.75 -7.52
CA ARG A 127 -0.19 -7.69 -8.65
C ARG A 127 -1.21 -8.83 -8.50
N GLU A 128 -1.31 -9.43 -7.32
CA GLU A 128 -2.29 -10.49 -7.04
C GLU A 128 -3.75 -10.01 -7.20
N ILE A 129 -4.04 -8.74 -6.86
CA ILE A 129 -5.35 -8.12 -7.13
C ILE A 129 -5.57 -8.05 -8.64
N LYS A 130 -4.61 -7.53 -9.43
CA LYS A 130 -4.73 -7.43 -10.89
C LYS A 130 -4.95 -8.80 -11.53
N ASP A 131 -4.17 -9.80 -11.14
CA ASP A 131 -4.31 -11.17 -11.65
C ASP A 131 -5.69 -11.76 -11.29
N SER A 132 -6.21 -11.43 -10.11
CA SER A 132 -7.56 -11.86 -9.71
C SER A 132 -8.68 -11.17 -10.49
N VAL A 133 -8.45 -9.97 -11.04
CA VAL A 133 -9.39 -9.30 -11.96
C VAL A 133 -9.40 -10.00 -13.33
N TYR A 134 -8.24 -10.40 -13.85
CA TYR A 134 -8.14 -11.06 -15.17
C TYR A 134 -8.67 -12.51 -15.21
N ILE A 135 -8.87 -13.14 -14.04
CA ILE A 135 -9.35 -14.52 -13.90
C ILE A 135 -10.85 -14.57 -13.55
N ALA A 136 -11.44 -13.44 -13.14
CA ALA A 136 -12.88 -13.32 -12.87
C ALA A 136 -13.71 -13.24 -14.17
#